data_AF-A0A832D0Z7-F1
#
_entry.id   AF-A0A832D0Z7-F1
#
_cell.length_a   1.000
_cell.length_b   1.000
_cell.length_c   1.000
_cell.angle_alpha   90.00
_cell.angle_beta   90.00
_cell.angle_gamma   90.00
#
_symmetry.space_group_name_H-M   'P 1'
#
loop_
_entity.id
_entity.type
_entity.pdbx_description
1 polymer ?
#
loop_
_entity_poly.entity_id
_entity_poly.type
_entity_poly.pdbx_seq_one_letter_code
_entity_poly.pdbx_strand_id
1 'polypeptide(L)'
;MLKKLFYILKPFIPRKLQLLLRKKLILSKLPKYKDIWPVLKGSERKPECFNGWPDGKQFAFVLTHDVEHKRGFDRVIRLMELEKRLGFVSSFNFVPERGYKVEMELLTILRENGFDFGVHGLYHDGKLFSSESEFLRRADKINFYLKQWNTRGFRAPAMHHNLDWIGALEIDYDMSTFDTDPFEPQPDGVGTIFPFWVENKRNKNGGYIELPYTLPQDFTPFVLMKESSPKIWIDKLNWIAQNYGMVLVNVHPDYIDFESSGKSYEEFDVKIYIEFLEYVKTNYEGKYWNALPKDVAGFWKSLLL
;
A
#
# COMPACT_ATOMS: atom_id res chain seq x y z
N MET A 1 -10.41 -23.93 -7.97
CA MET A 1 -11.30 -24.71 -7.07
C MET A 1 -11.02 -24.42 -5.58
N LEU A 2 -9.78 -24.52 -5.10
CA LEU A 2 -9.42 -24.24 -3.69
C LEU A 2 -9.69 -22.79 -3.21
N LYS A 3 -9.35 -21.74 -4.00
CA LYS A 3 -9.65 -20.34 -3.63
C LYS A 3 -11.16 -20.12 -3.39
N LYS A 4 -12.03 -20.63 -4.28
CA LYS A 4 -13.50 -20.52 -4.14
C LYS A 4 -14.01 -21.23 -2.89
N LEU A 5 -13.52 -22.45 -2.60
CA LEU A 5 -13.90 -23.20 -1.41
C LEU A 5 -13.46 -22.49 -0.12
N PHE A 6 -12.26 -21.89 -0.11
CA PHE A 6 -11.79 -21.07 1.01
C PHE A 6 -12.72 -19.90 1.30
N TYR A 7 -13.15 -19.13 0.30
CA TYR A 7 -14.06 -18.00 0.52
C TYR A 7 -15.47 -18.42 0.97
N ILE A 8 -15.91 -19.65 0.63
CA ILE A 8 -17.18 -20.22 1.10
C ILE A 8 -17.07 -20.69 2.56
N LEU A 9 -15.95 -21.31 2.94
CA LEU A 9 -15.76 -21.85 4.29
C LEU A 9 -15.31 -20.79 5.31
N LYS A 10 -14.59 -19.76 4.85
CA LYS A 10 -14.01 -18.70 5.69
C LYS A 10 -15.04 -18.06 6.65
N PRO A 11 -16.27 -17.70 6.25
CA PRO A 11 -17.26 -17.11 7.17
C PRO A 11 -17.65 -18.03 8.34
N PHE A 12 -17.53 -19.35 8.19
CA PHE A 12 -17.89 -20.33 9.22
C PHE A 12 -16.76 -20.64 10.20
N ILE A 13 -15.52 -20.22 9.89
CA ILE A 13 -14.37 -20.40 10.79
C ILE A 13 -14.30 -19.17 11.70
N PRO A 14 -14.33 -19.31 13.04
CA PRO A 14 -14.18 -18.17 13.95
C PRO A 14 -12.95 -17.34 13.62
N ARG A 15 -13.09 -16.01 13.61
CA ARG A 15 -12.04 -15.09 13.15
C ARG A 15 -10.73 -15.25 13.93
N LYS A 16 -10.80 -15.49 15.25
CA LYS A 16 -9.63 -15.85 16.08
C LYS A 16 -8.91 -17.10 15.55
N LEU A 17 -9.65 -18.15 15.19
CA LEU A 17 -9.09 -19.38 14.65
C LEU A 17 -8.47 -19.15 13.26
N GLN A 18 -9.10 -18.34 12.40
CA GLN A 18 -8.50 -17.96 11.11
C GLN A 18 -7.12 -17.30 11.30
N LEU A 19 -7.00 -16.37 12.24
CA LEU A 19 -5.73 -15.68 12.50
C LEU A 19 -4.69 -16.60 13.11
N LEU A 20 -5.07 -17.50 14.03
CA LEU A 20 -4.16 -18.50 14.59
C LEU A 20 -3.62 -19.45 13.51
N LEU A 21 -4.47 -19.92 12.59
CA LEU A 21 -4.06 -20.78 11.48
C LEU A 21 -3.15 -20.03 10.50
N ARG A 22 -3.48 -18.78 10.15
CA ARG A 22 -2.63 -17.92 9.31
C ARG A 22 -1.27 -17.66 9.96
N LYS A 23 -1.23 -17.36 11.25
CA LYS A 23 0.01 -17.20 12.03
C LYS A 23 0.88 -18.45 11.93
N LYS A 24 0.31 -19.63 12.23
CA LYS A 24 1.05 -20.91 12.13
C LYS A 24 1.61 -21.17 10.73
N LEU A 25 0.82 -20.89 9.69
CA LEU A 25 1.22 -21.07 8.29
C LEU A 25 2.35 -20.13 7.87
N ILE A 26 2.30 -18.86 8.30
CA ILE A 26 3.33 -17.88 7.99
C ILE A 26 4.63 -18.26 8.70
N LEU A 27 4.56 -18.55 10.00
CA LEU A 27 5.74 -18.92 10.78
C LEU A 27 6.41 -20.19 10.26
N SER A 28 5.65 -21.17 9.76
CA SER A 28 6.24 -22.38 9.14
C SER A 28 6.86 -22.12 7.77
N LYS A 29 6.41 -21.09 7.05
CA LYS A 29 6.94 -20.71 5.73
C LYS A 29 8.12 -19.74 5.80
N LEU A 30 8.29 -19.00 6.90
CA LEU A 30 9.38 -18.02 7.06
C LEU A 30 10.77 -18.57 6.67
N PRO A 31 11.21 -19.76 7.13
CA PRO A 31 12.52 -20.29 6.76
C PRO A 31 12.70 -20.52 5.26
N LYS A 32 11.61 -20.82 4.52
CA LYS A 32 11.63 -21.03 3.08
C LYS A 32 11.88 -19.73 2.30
N TYR A 33 11.50 -18.58 2.86
CA TYR A 33 11.55 -17.29 2.18
C TYR A 33 12.58 -16.32 2.75
N LYS A 34 13.43 -16.78 3.68
CA LYS A 34 14.47 -15.97 4.31
C LYS A 34 15.41 -15.26 3.32
N ASP A 35 15.59 -15.83 2.13
CA ASP A 35 16.51 -15.32 1.11
C ASP A 35 15.85 -14.29 0.18
N ILE A 36 14.52 -14.13 0.26
CA ILE A 36 13.74 -13.22 -0.59
C ILE A 36 12.84 -12.25 0.20
N TRP A 37 12.71 -12.42 1.52
CA TRP A 37 11.87 -11.59 2.37
C TRP A 37 12.58 -11.26 3.69
N PRO A 38 12.55 -9.99 4.14
CA PRO A 38 11.83 -8.89 3.53
C PRO A 38 12.59 -8.26 2.34
N VAL A 39 13.86 -8.61 2.12
CA VAL A 39 14.69 -8.08 1.02
C VAL A 39 14.91 -9.14 -0.06
N LEU A 40 14.72 -8.76 -1.32
CA LEU A 40 15.06 -9.57 -2.49
C LEU A 40 16.29 -8.98 -3.17
N LYS A 41 17.43 -9.68 -3.11
CA LYS A 41 18.66 -9.22 -3.78
C LYS A 41 18.45 -9.08 -5.29
N GLY A 42 19.01 -8.03 -5.86
CA GLY A 42 18.83 -7.64 -7.26
C GLY A 42 17.73 -6.59 -7.45
N SER A 43 16.79 -6.42 -6.50
CA SER A 43 15.75 -5.40 -6.61
C SER A 43 16.27 -3.96 -6.46
N GLU A 44 17.50 -3.80 -5.96
CA GLU A 44 18.25 -2.55 -5.88
C GLU A 44 18.79 -2.04 -7.22
N ARG A 45 18.63 -2.81 -8.30
CA ARG A 45 19.12 -2.42 -9.63
C ARG A 45 18.39 -1.17 -10.10
N LYS A 46 19.12 -0.05 -10.14
CA LYS A 46 18.60 1.24 -10.60
C LYS A 46 18.20 1.16 -12.08
N PRO A 47 17.00 1.64 -12.45
CA PRO A 47 16.64 1.86 -13.85
C PRO A 47 17.59 2.87 -14.50
N GLU A 48 17.87 2.71 -15.80
CA GLU A 48 18.81 3.57 -16.53
C GLU A 48 18.38 5.05 -16.55
N CYS A 49 17.07 5.30 -16.55
CA CYS A 49 16.51 6.65 -16.50
C CYS A 49 16.64 7.33 -15.13
N PHE A 50 16.97 6.58 -14.07
CA PHE A 50 16.98 7.11 -12.70
C PHE A 50 18.35 7.71 -12.32
N ASN A 51 18.39 9.03 -12.16
CA ASN A 51 19.59 9.80 -11.82
C ASN A 51 19.60 10.36 -10.39
N GLY A 52 18.60 10.02 -9.57
CA GLY A 52 18.48 10.47 -8.17
C GLY A 52 17.10 11.05 -7.88
N TRP A 53 16.75 11.17 -6.60
CA TRP A 53 15.51 11.82 -6.18
C TRP A 53 15.65 13.35 -6.20
N PRO A 54 14.54 14.10 -6.27
CA PRO A 54 14.54 15.56 -6.17
C PRO A 54 15.38 16.07 -4.99
N ASP A 55 15.97 17.26 -5.13
CA ASP A 55 16.80 17.92 -4.11
C ASP A 55 17.98 17.07 -3.57
N GLY A 56 18.45 16.09 -4.36
CA GLY A 56 19.53 15.19 -3.96
C GLY A 56 19.16 14.28 -2.78
N LYS A 57 17.86 14.03 -2.56
CA LYS A 57 17.41 13.14 -1.48
C LYS A 57 17.93 11.73 -1.73
N GLN A 58 18.31 11.08 -0.64
CA GLN A 58 18.84 9.73 -0.65
C GLN A 58 17.77 8.73 -1.08
N PHE A 59 16.53 8.85 -0.59
CA PHE A 59 15.43 7.96 -0.93
C PHE A 59 14.08 8.69 -0.94
N ALA A 60 13.10 8.17 -1.67
CA ALA A 60 11.70 8.61 -1.55
C ALA A 60 11.03 7.89 -0.37
N PHE A 61 10.27 8.62 0.45
CA PHE A 61 9.54 8.10 1.60
C PHE A 61 8.04 8.37 1.44
N VAL A 62 7.31 7.32 1.09
CA VAL A 62 5.90 7.39 0.68
C VAL A 62 5.05 6.61 1.69
N LEU A 63 4.20 7.33 2.41
CA LEU A 63 3.25 6.77 3.36
C LEU A 63 1.89 6.62 2.70
N THR A 64 1.29 5.42 2.79
CA THR A 64 -0.04 5.16 2.23
C THR A 64 -0.90 4.35 3.20
N HIS A 65 -2.21 4.53 3.10
CA HIS A 65 -3.19 3.90 3.97
C HIS A 65 -4.40 3.39 3.21
N ASP A 66 -4.62 2.09 3.22
CA ASP A 66 -5.85 1.52 2.70
C ASP A 66 -6.91 1.44 3.79
N VAL A 67 -8.08 2.01 3.50
CA VAL A 67 -9.21 2.11 4.43
C VAL A 67 -10.23 1.02 4.06
N GLU A 68 -10.23 -0.11 4.74
CA GLU A 68 -10.99 -1.30 4.30
C GLU A 68 -12.42 -1.35 4.87
N HIS A 69 -12.60 -0.89 6.11
CA HIS A 69 -13.87 -0.96 6.82
C HIS A 69 -14.21 0.35 7.56
N LYS A 70 -15.46 0.43 8.06
CA LYS A 70 -15.96 1.58 8.83
C LYS A 70 -15.06 1.95 10.01
N ARG A 71 -14.48 0.93 10.67
CA ARG A 71 -13.54 1.13 11.78
C ARG A 71 -12.29 1.90 11.35
N GLY A 72 -11.66 1.52 10.23
CA GLY A 72 -10.53 2.27 9.69
C GLY A 72 -10.94 3.66 9.23
N PHE A 73 -12.10 3.77 8.58
CA PHE A 73 -12.66 5.06 8.14
C PHE A 73 -12.82 6.05 9.30
N ASP A 74 -13.33 5.59 10.44
CA ASP A 74 -13.52 6.41 11.65
C ASP A 74 -12.20 6.85 12.30
N ARG A 75 -11.06 6.31 11.87
CA ARG A 75 -9.73 6.60 12.38
C ARG A 75 -8.89 7.46 11.43
N VAL A 76 -9.38 7.78 10.23
CA VAL A 76 -8.63 8.52 9.20
C VAL A 76 -8.11 9.86 9.71
N ILE A 77 -8.99 10.71 10.27
CA ILE A 77 -8.59 12.01 10.80
C ILE A 77 -7.59 11.87 11.95
N ARG A 78 -7.77 10.87 12.82
CA ARG A 78 -6.85 10.62 13.92
C ARG A 78 -5.46 10.22 13.43
N LEU A 79 -5.38 9.40 12.37
CA LEU A 79 -4.10 9.01 11.77
C LEU A 79 -3.43 10.19 11.05
N MET A 80 -4.19 10.95 10.26
CA MET A 80 -3.71 12.16 9.59
C MET A 80 -3.09 13.14 10.60
N GLU A 81 -3.80 13.43 11.71
CA GLU A 81 -3.31 14.32 12.75
C GLU A 81 -2.07 13.76 13.47
N LEU A 82 -1.96 12.44 13.62
CA LEU A 82 -0.76 11.81 14.18
C LEU A 82 0.47 12.05 13.29
N GLU A 83 0.35 11.77 12.00
CA GLU A 83 1.44 11.94 11.05
C GLU A 83 1.83 13.40 10.88
N LYS A 84 0.83 14.28 10.80
CA LYS A 84 1.04 15.73 10.71
C LYS A 84 1.83 16.25 11.92
N ARG A 85 1.53 15.81 13.14
CA ARG A 85 2.32 16.16 14.34
C ARG A 85 3.77 15.68 14.27
N LEU A 86 4.01 14.54 13.63
CA LEU A 86 5.35 14.01 13.41
C LEU A 86 6.06 14.68 12.22
N GLY A 87 5.36 15.47 11.42
CA GLY A 87 5.91 16.22 10.28
C GLY A 87 5.85 15.45 8.97
N PHE A 88 4.93 14.49 8.83
CA PHE A 88 4.74 13.68 7.63
C PHE A 88 3.38 13.93 6.99
N VAL A 89 3.33 13.68 5.68
CA VAL A 89 2.10 13.55 4.90
C VAL A 89 2.01 12.15 4.27
N SER A 90 0.78 11.70 4.00
CA SER A 90 0.46 10.39 3.45
C SER A 90 -0.74 10.44 2.50
N SER A 91 -1.05 9.30 1.88
CA SER A 91 -2.23 9.11 1.03
C SER A 91 -3.21 8.09 1.58
N PHE A 92 -4.50 8.40 1.63
CA PHE A 92 -5.56 7.47 2.04
C PHE A 92 -6.34 6.92 0.83
N ASN A 93 -6.33 5.60 0.62
CA ASN A 93 -7.08 4.96 -0.45
C ASN A 93 -8.40 4.39 0.08
N PHE A 94 -9.52 4.81 -0.51
CA PHE A 94 -10.87 4.46 -0.03
C PHE A 94 -11.58 3.51 -0.97
N VAL A 95 -12.33 2.56 -0.40
CA VAL A 95 -13.22 1.65 -1.13
C VAL A 95 -14.58 2.34 -1.30
N PRO A 96 -14.94 2.83 -2.50
CA PRO A 96 -16.09 3.73 -2.65
C PRO A 96 -17.45 3.10 -2.31
N GLU A 97 -17.63 1.82 -2.64
CA GLU A 97 -18.91 1.10 -2.50
C GLU A 97 -18.83 0.09 -1.35
N ARG A 98 -18.28 0.53 -0.21
CA ARG A 98 -18.14 -0.26 1.02
C ARG A 98 -19.13 0.21 2.09
N GLY A 99 -19.05 -0.38 3.28
CA GLY A 99 -19.91 -0.06 4.43
C GLY A 99 -19.63 1.29 5.11
N TYR A 100 -19.14 2.29 4.36
CA TYR A 100 -18.94 3.67 4.79
C TYR A 100 -19.08 4.60 3.59
N LYS A 101 -19.39 5.87 3.81
CA LYS A 101 -19.53 6.88 2.75
C LYS A 101 -18.40 7.88 2.84
N VAL A 102 -17.67 8.05 1.73
CA VAL A 102 -16.63 9.08 1.60
C VAL A 102 -17.31 10.37 1.16
N GLU A 103 -17.49 11.30 2.09
CA GLU A 103 -18.04 12.63 1.79
C GLU A 103 -16.94 13.56 1.25
N MET A 104 -17.32 14.50 0.38
CA MET A 104 -16.37 15.48 -0.20
C MET A 104 -15.70 16.36 0.86
N GLU A 105 -16.35 16.57 2.01
CA GLU A 105 -15.79 17.31 3.15
C GLU A 105 -14.53 16.62 3.69
N LEU A 106 -14.56 15.29 3.87
CA LEU A 106 -13.38 14.53 4.30
C LEU A 106 -12.23 14.68 3.32
N LEU A 107 -12.52 14.56 2.02
CA LEU A 107 -11.51 14.71 0.96
C LEU A 107 -10.93 16.13 0.94
N THR A 108 -11.74 17.14 1.21
CA THR A 108 -11.31 18.54 1.32
C THR A 108 -10.38 18.71 2.52
N ILE A 109 -10.76 18.18 3.68
CA ILE A 109 -9.93 18.21 4.90
C ILE A 109 -8.55 17.57 4.65
N LEU A 110 -8.51 16.38 4.03
CA LEU A 110 -7.23 15.71 3.71
C LEU A 110 -6.35 16.61 2.83
N ARG A 111 -6.92 17.14 1.74
CA ARG A 111 -6.18 17.96 0.76
C ARG A 111 -5.68 19.27 1.37
N GLU A 112 -6.50 19.97 2.15
CA GLU A 112 -6.12 21.22 2.82
C GLU A 112 -5.01 21.03 3.85
N ASN A 113 -4.85 19.80 4.38
CA ASN A 113 -3.77 19.45 5.29
C ASN A 113 -2.53 18.89 4.58
N GLY A 114 -2.49 18.91 3.25
CA GLY A 114 -1.35 18.42 2.45
C GLY A 114 -1.31 16.91 2.23
N PHE A 115 -2.38 16.19 2.59
CA PHE A 115 -2.51 14.75 2.35
C PHE A 115 -3.14 14.48 0.98
N ASP A 116 -3.03 13.24 0.52
CA ASP A 116 -3.65 12.77 -0.71
C ASP A 116 -4.66 11.64 -0.46
N PHE A 117 -5.34 11.23 -1.52
CA PHE A 117 -6.22 10.09 -1.49
C PHE A 117 -6.41 9.47 -2.87
N GLY A 118 -6.78 8.19 -2.88
CA GLY A 118 -6.99 7.40 -4.09
C GLY A 118 -8.19 6.46 -3.99
N VAL A 119 -8.48 5.77 -5.08
CA VAL A 119 -9.55 4.75 -5.13
C VAL A 119 -8.96 3.37 -4.82
N HIS A 120 -9.47 2.72 -3.79
CA HIS A 120 -9.09 1.38 -3.38
C HIS A 120 -10.08 0.32 -3.90
N GLY A 121 -9.97 -0.04 -5.18
CA GLY A 121 -10.90 -0.95 -5.83
C GLY A 121 -12.33 -0.39 -5.89
N LEU A 122 -13.33 -1.24 -5.63
CA LEU A 122 -14.75 -0.83 -5.67
C LEU A 122 -15.54 -1.34 -4.47
N TYR A 123 -15.57 -2.67 -4.27
CA TYR A 123 -16.37 -3.33 -3.23
C TYR A 123 -15.55 -4.07 -2.16
N HIS A 124 -14.26 -4.33 -2.44
CA HIS A 124 -13.40 -5.19 -1.63
C HIS A 124 -14.00 -6.60 -1.38
N ASP A 125 -14.60 -7.19 -2.42
CA ASP A 125 -15.33 -8.47 -2.39
C ASP A 125 -14.56 -9.64 -3.03
N GLY A 126 -13.32 -9.40 -3.48
CA GLY A 126 -12.47 -10.39 -4.15
C GLY A 126 -12.86 -10.73 -5.60
N LYS A 127 -13.80 -9.99 -6.21
CA LYS A 127 -14.30 -10.28 -7.56
C LYS A 127 -13.78 -9.33 -8.64
N LEU A 128 -13.07 -8.26 -8.27
CA LEU A 128 -12.59 -7.24 -9.22
C LEU A 128 -11.79 -7.85 -10.38
N PHE A 129 -10.91 -8.81 -10.08
CA PHE A 129 -10.08 -9.52 -11.08
C PHE A 129 -10.61 -10.93 -11.39
N SER A 130 -11.92 -11.17 -11.27
CA SER A 130 -12.48 -12.51 -11.52
C SER A 130 -12.59 -12.87 -13.01
N SER A 131 -12.78 -11.88 -13.88
CA SER A 131 -12.70 -11.96 -15.33
C SER A 131 -12.46 -10.57 -15.90
N GLU A 132 -11.95 -10.49 -17.14
CA GLU A 132 -11.75 -9.22 -17.83
C GLU A 132 -13.06 -8.45 -17.98
N SER A 133 -14.13 -9.15 -18.35
CA SER A 133 -15.47 -8.58 -18.50
C SER A 133 -16.00 -7.97 -17.19
N GLU A 134 -15.77 -8.63 -16.05
CA GLU A 134 -16.18 -8.11 -14.74
C GLU A 134 -15.31 -6.92 -14.32
N PHE A 135 -14.00 -6.96 -14.64
CA PHE A 135 -13.11 -5.83 -14.40
C PHE A 135 -13.58 -4.61 -15.19
N LEU A 136 -13.78 -4.73 -16.50
CA LEU A 136 -14.21 -3.62 -17.37
C LEU A 136 -15.56 -3.05 -16.92
N ARG A 137 -16.52 -3.90 -16.55
CA ARG A 137 -17.81 -3.46 -16.00
C ARG A 137 -17.65 -2.65 -14.71
N ARG A 138 -16.68 -2.99 -13.86
CA ARG A 138 -16.39 -2.24 -12.62
C ARG A 138 -15.52 -1.01 -12.88
N ALA A 139 -14.68 -1.03 -13.91
CA ALA A 139 -13.82 0.08 -14.32
C ALA A 139 -14.63 1.34 -14.59
N ASP A 140 -15.80 1.23 -15.24
CA ASP A 140 -16.70 2.38 -15.47
C ASP A 140 -17.07 3.10 -14.16
N LYS A 141 -17.40 2.34 -13.11
CA LYS A 141 -17.70 2.90 -11.79
C LYS A 141 -16.46 3.44 -11.10
N ILE A 142 -15.33 2.75 -11.21
CA ILE A 142 -14.06 3.21 -10.63
C ILE A 142 -13.67 4.56 -11.26
N ASN A 143 -13.75 4.69 -12.59
CA ASN A 143 -13.48 5.93 -13.32
C ASN A 143 -14.46 7.04 -12.94
N PHE A 144 -15.73 6.71 -12.69
CA PHE A 144 -16.68 7.66 -12.12
C PHE A 144 -16.19 8.21 -10.76
N TYR A 145 -15.72 7.36 -9.84
CA TYR A 145 -15.19 7.81 -8.55
C TYR A 145 -13.86 8.57 -8.67
N LEU A 146 -12.94 8.13 -9.53
CA LEU A 146 -11.70 8.86 -9.84
C LEU A 146 -12.02 10.30 -10.27
N LYS A 147 -12.99 10.46 -11.18
CA LYS A 147 -13.47 11.76 -11.64
C LYS A 147 -14.17 12.56 -10.54
N GLN A 148 -15.10 11.95 -9.80
CA GLN A 148 -15.86 12.63 -8.74
C GLN A 148 -14.96 13.12 -7.60
N TRP A 149 -13.99 12.31 -7.19
CA TRP A 149 -13.05 12.65 -6.12
C TRP A 149 -11.90 13.56 -6.62
N ASN A 150 -11.79 13.72 -7.95
CA ASN A 150 -10.70 14.43 -8.61
C ASN A 150 -9.33 13.88 -8.15
N THR A 151 -9.17 12.57 -8.28
CA THR A 151 -7.92 11.85 -8.01
C THR A 151 -7.60 10.92 -9.17
N ARG A 152 -6.32 10.58 -9.30
CA ARG A 152 -5.79 9.70 -10.34
C ARG A 152 -4.95 8.55 -9.77
N GLY A 153 -5.07 8.30 -8.47
CA GLY A 153 -4.43 7.19 -7.77
C GLY A 153 -5.36 6.00 -7.60
N PHE A 154 -4.84 4.81 -7.83
CA PHE A 154 -5.55 3.56 -7.61
C PHE A 154 -4.71 2.57 -6.80
N ARG A 155 -5.41 1.70 -6.06
CA ARG A 155 -4.83 0.49 -5.48
C ARG A 155 -5.86 -0.63 -5.44
N ALA A 156 -5.48 -1.82 -5.85
CA ALA A 156 -6.34 -2.98 -5.82
C ALA A 156 -6.44 -3.60 -4.41
N PRO A 157 -7.63 -4.03 -4.00
CA PRO A 157 -7.86 -4.85 -2.81
C PRO A 157 -6.97 -6.09 -2.76
N ALA A 158 -6.32 -6.30 -1.61
CA ALA A 158 -5.51 -7.48 -1.31
C ALA A 158 -4.40 -7.76 -2.34
N MET A 159 -3.87 -6.69 -2.96
CA MET A 159 -2.79 -6.72 -3.95
C MET A 159 -3.07 -7.63 -5.15
N HIS A 160 -4.34 -7.95 -5.41
CA HIS A 160 -4.70 -8.64 -6.64
C HIS A 160 -4.46 -7.69 -7.81
N HIS A 161 -3.79 -8.16 -8.85
CA HIS A 161 -3.46 -7.27 -9.95
C HIS A 161 -3.47 -8.00 -11.29
N ASN A 162 -3.84 -7.24 -12.31
CA ASN A 162 -3.60 -7.53 -13.71
C ASN A 162 -3.36 -6.16 -14.36
N LEU A 163 -2.09 -5.83 -14.60
CA LEU A 163 -1.68 -4.48 -15.01
C LEU A 163 -2.28 -4.09 -16.38
N ASP A 164 -2.46 -5.05 -17.29
CA ASP A 164 -3.13 -4.83 -18.58
C ASP A 164 -4.62 -4.48 -18.40
N TRP A 165 -5.28 -5.02 -17.37
CA TRP A 165 -6.68 -4.69 -17.07
C TRP A 165 -6.79 -3.35 -16.37
N ILE A 166 -5.88 -3.06 -15.43
CA ILE A 166 -5.79 -1.76 -14.74
C ILE A 166 -5.60 -0.61 -15.75
N GLY A 167 -4.98 -0.86 -16.91
CA GLY A 167 -4.94 0.09 -18.03
C GLY A 167 -6.31 0.57 -18.55
N ALA A 168 -7.43 -0.04 -18.14
CA ALA A 168 -8.77 0.50 -18.43
C ALA A 168 -9.19 1.66 -17.50
N LEU A 169 -8.41 1.95 -16.46
CA LEU A 169 -8.68 3.02 -15.50
C LEU A 169 -8.07 4.36 -15.94
N GLU A 170 -8.73 5.46 -15.60
CA GLU A 170 -8.28 6.84 -15.86
C GLU A 170 -7.32 7.32 -14.76
N ILE A 171 -6.16 6.68 -14.65
CA ILE A 171 -5.19 6.87 -13.56
C ILE A 171 -3.84 7.38 -14.10
N ASP A 172 -3.10 8.07 -13.23
CA ASP A 172 -1.70 8.42 -13.47
C ASP A 172 -0.76 7.42 -12.81
N TYR A 173 -1.21 6.76 -11.72
CA TYR A 173 -0.45 5.76 -11.01
C TYR A 173 -1.31 4.69 -10.33
N ASP A 174 -0.69 3.53 -10.16
CA ASP A 174 -1.20 2.38 -9.41
C ASP A 174 -0.18 1.97 -8.33
N MET A 175 -0.68 1.32 -7.30
CA MET A 175 0.11 0.83 -6.16
C MET A 175 -0.34 -0.60 -5.79
N SER A 176 -0.69 -1.42 -6.77
CA SER A 176 -1.27 -2.76 -6.59
C SER A 176 -0.23 -3.88 -6.54
N THR A 177 1.05 -3.53 -6.67
CA THR A 177 2.17 -4.48 -6.63
C THR A 177 3.12 -4.21 -5.45
N PHE A 178 4.15 -5.04 -5.34
CA PHE A 178 5.17 -4.96 -4.32
C PHE A 178 6.50 -5.54 -4.81
N ASP A 179 7.61 -5.11 -4.22
CA ASP A 179 8.93 -5.58 -4.62
C ASP A 179 9.09 -7.09 -4.36
N THR A 180 8.79 -7.53 -3.14
CA THR A 180 8.80 -8.92 -2.70
C THR A 180 7.93 -9.12 -1.47
N ASP A 181 6.90 -9.98 -1.59
CA ASP A 181 6.09 -10.40 -0.45
C ASP A 181 5.46 -11.78 -0.71
N PRO A 182 6.04 -12.87 -0.17
CA PRO A 182 5.56 -14.22 -0.42
C PRO A 182 4.29 -14.56 0.37
N PHE A 183 3.78 -13.63 1.19
CA PHE A 183 2.63 -13.84 2.06
C PHE A 183 1.33 -13.25 1.51
N GLU A 184 1.40 -12.47 0.43
CA GLU A 184 0.22 -11.91 -0.24
C GLU A 184 -0.62 -12.99 -0.98
N PRO A 185 -1.94 -12.75 -1.20
CA PRO A 185 -2.82 -13.69 -1.89
C PRO A 185 -2.44 -14.01 -3.34
N GLN A 186 -1.70 -13.09 -3.98
CA GLN A 186 -1.05 -13.23 -5.27
C GLN A 186 0.43 -12.90 -5.04
N PRO A 187 1.29 -13.91 -4.75
CA PRO A 187 2.65 -13.67 -4.23
C PRO A 187 3.70 -13.49 -5.33
N ASP A 188 3.35 -12.78 -6.40
CA ASP A 188 4.21 -12.44 -7.54
C ASP A 188 4.73 -11.00 -7.42
N GLY A 189 5.82 -10.83 -6.67
CA GLY A 189 6.50 -9.53 -6.56
C GLY A 189 7.14 -9.09 -7.88
N VAL A 190 7.22 -7.78 -8.09
CA VAL A 190 7.79 -7.18 -9.32
C VAL A 190 9.31 -7.09 -9.30
N GLY A 191 9.94 -7.36 -8.16
CA GLY A 191 11.40 -7.49 -8.06
C GLY A 191 12.18 -6.18 -8.23
N THR A 192 11.57 -5.03 -7.91
CA THR A 192 12.22 -3.72 -7.93
C THR A 192 11.77 -2.85 -6.76
N ILE A 193 12.67 -2.06 -6.19
CA ILE A 193 12.34 -1.02 -5.19
C ILE A 193 12.12 0.36 -5.82
N PHE A 194 11.99 0.42 -7.14
CA PHE A 194 11.76 1.64 -7.90
C PHE A 194 10.40 1.60 -8.60
N PRO A 195 9.76 2.76 -8.80
CA PRO A 195 8.63 2.86 -9.71
C PRO A 195 8.98 2.39 -11.13
N PHE A 196 7.96 2.05 -11.91
CA PHE A 196 8.15 1.70 -13.32
C PHE A 196 6.92 2.05 -14.16
N TRP A 197 7.13 2.21 -15.46
CA TRP A 197 6.06 2.47 -16.41
C TRP A 197 5.32 1.19 -16.77
N VAL A 198 4.00 1.24 -16.74
CA VAL A 198 3.14 0.21 -17.30
C VAL A 198 2.53 0.76 -18.59
N GLU A 199 2.90 0.14 -19.71
CA GLU A 199 2.31 0.47 -21.02
C GLU A 199 0.85 0.05 -21.07
N ASN A 200 -0.02 0.96 -21.50
CA ASN A 200 -1.42 0.64 -21.70
C ASN A 200 -1.63 -0.08 -23.03
N LYS A 201 -1.67 -1.42 -23.00
CA LYS A 201 -1.93 -2.22 -24.22
C LYS A 201 -3.29 -1.98 -24.85
N ARG A 202 -4.26 -1.39 -24.12
CA ARG A 202 -5.60 -1.05 -24.63
C ARG A 202 -5.64 0.31 -25.32
N ASN A 203 -4.72 1.20 -24.97
CA ASN A 203 -4.60 2.54 -25.55
C ASN A 203 -3.13 2.79 -25.89
N LYS A 204 -2.75 2.57 -27.16
CA LYS A 204 -1.36 2.54 -27.67
C LYS A 204 -0.53 3.81 -27.41
N ASN A 205 -1.13 4.89 -26.90
CA ASN A 205 -0.45 6.17 -26.64
C ASN A 205 -0.47 6.56 -25.15
N GLY A 206 -0.59 5.59 -24.23
CA GLY A 206 -0.69 5.88 -22.80
C GLY A 206 -0.16 4.79 -21.89
N GLY A 207 -0.30 5.02 -20.59
CA GLY A 207 0.19 4.17 -19.53
C GLY A 207 0.14 4.91 -18.20
N TYR A 208 0.58 4.24 -17.15
CA TYR A 208 0.60 4.77 -15.80
C TYR A 208 1.88 4.32 -15.10
N ILE A 209 2.18 4.97 -13.97
CA ILE A 209 3.32 4.60 -13.14
C ILE A 209 2.87 3.59 -12.10
N GLU A 210 3.50 2.42 -12.06
CA GLU A 210 3.35 1.49 -10.95
C GLU A 210 4.32 1.85 -9.84
N LEU A 211 3.80 1.93 -8.62
CA LEU A 211 4.54 2.22 -7.40
C LEU A 211 4.43 0.99 -6.47
N PRO A 212 5.36 0.02 -6.58
CA PRO A 212 5.31 -1.16 -5.73
C PRO A 212 5.53 -0.75 -4.28
N TYR A 213 4.74 -1.29 -3.34
CA TYR A 213 5.13 -1.14 -1.94
C TYR A 213 6.45 -1.88 -1.70
N THR A 214 7.28 -1.32 -0.85
CA THR A 214 8.62 -1.86 -0.58
C THR A 214 8.82 -2.18 0.88
N LEU A 215 7.91 -1.82 1.79
CA LEU A 215 7.88 -2.39 3.14
C LEU A 215 6.70 -3.36 3.26
N PRO A 216 6.88 -4.55 3.88
CA PRO A 216 5.77 -5.47 4.11
C PRO A 216 4.60 -4.77 4.81
N GLN A 217 3.37 -5.06 4.40
CA GLN A 217 2.19 -4.38 4.96
C GLN A 217 2.01 -4.74 6.44
N ASP A 218 1.50 -3.80 7.23
CA ASP A 218 1.28 -3.87 8.69
C ASP A 218 0.67 -5.19 9.21
N PHE A 219 -0.31 -5.76 8.51
CA PHE A 219 -1.06 -6.93 8.95
C PHE A 219 -0.17 -8.17 9.16
N THR A 220 0.79 -8.41 8.26
CA THR A 220 1.66 -9.59 8.32
C THR A 220 2.62 -9.56 9.53
N PRO A 221 3.50 -8.56 9.70
CA PRO A 221 4.41 -8.49 10.83
C PRO A 221 3.68 -8.25 12.16
N PHE A 222 2.72 -7.33 12.23
CA PHE A 222 2.20 -6.89 13.53
C PHE A 222 0.93 -7.60 13.98
N VAL A 223 0.06 -8.00 13.05
CA VAL A 223 -1.15 -8.77 13.42
C VAL A 223 -0.89 -10.27 13.42
N LEU A 224 -0.23 -10.81 12.38
CA LEU A 224 0.00 -12.25 12.26
C LEU A 224 1.26 -12.73 12.99
N MET A 225 2.43 -12.12 12.73
CA MET A 225 3.67 -12.53 13.40
C MET A 225 3.72 -12.07 14.86
N LYS A 226 3.02 -10.96 15.19
CA LYS A 226 3.00 -10.32 16.52
C LYS A 226 4.36 -9.72 16.89
N GLU A 227 5.06 -9.16 15.91
CA GLU A 227 6.24 -8.33 16.16
C GLU A 227 5.86 -7.16 17.07
N SER A 228 6.70 -6.88 18.08
CA SER A 228 6.46 -5.83 19.08
C SER A 228 7.26 -4.55 18.83
N SER A 229 8.00 -4.50 17.72
CA SER A 229 8.82 -3.35 17.32
C SER A 229 8.81 -3.20 15.80
N PRO A 230 9.07 -2.00 15.24
CA PRO A 230 9.14 -1.79 13.80
C PRO A 230 10.43 -2.32 13.16
N LYS A 231 11.18 -3.21 13.82
CA LYS A 231 12.50 -3.65 13.38
C LYS A 231 12.54 -4.16 11.93
N ILE A 232 11.55 -4.94 11.49
CA ILE A 232 11.46 -5.43 10.11
C ILE A 232 11.37 -4.26 9.11
N TRP A 233 10.58 -3.24 9.43
CA TRP A 233 10.48 -2.02 8.62
C TRP A 233 11.77 -1.21 8.64
N ILE A 234 12.37 -1.00 9.82
CA ILE A 234 13.63 -0.26 9.97
C ILE A 234 14.77 -0.92 9.19
N ASP A 235 14.94 -2.24 9.34
CA ASP A 235 16.02 -2.97 8.67
C ASP A 235 15.89 -2.88 7.15
N LYS A 236 14.68 -3.06 6.60
CA LYS A 236 14.45 -2.93 5.16
C LYS A 236 14.56 -1.50 4.68
N LEU A 237 14.05 -0.51 5.43
CA LEU A 237 14.21 0.91 5.11
C LEU A 237 15.68 1.27 4.99
N ASN A 238 16.52 0.85 5.94
CA ASN A 238 17.96 1.12 5.91
C ASN A 238 18.61 0.56 4.65
N TRP A 239 18.24 -0.67 4.26
CA TRP A 239 18.72 -1.28 3.03
C TRP A 239 18.24 -0.52 1.78
N ILE A 240 16.97 -0.12 1.71
CA ILE A 240 16.42 0.65 0.59
C ILE A 240 17.12 2.01 0.48
N ALA A 241 17.31 2.71 1.61
CA ALA A 241 17.97 4.01 1.67
C ALA A 241 19.43 3.93 1.19
N GLN A 242 20.17 2.89 1.57
CA GLN A 242 21.54 2.65 1.05
C GLN A 242 21.56 2.45 -0.47
N ASN A 243 20.47 1.97 -1.04
CA ASN A 243 20.33 1.69 -2.47
C ASN A 243 19.61 2.78 -3.26
N TYR A 244 19.25 3.89 -2.61
CA TYR A 244 18.51 5.02 -3.18
C TYR A 244 17.12 4.66 -3.72
N GLY A 245 16.50 3.61 -3.19
CA GLY A 245 15.18 3.16 -3.64
C GLY A 245 14.03 4.03 -3.13
N MET A 246 12.80 3.61 -3.44
CA MET A 246 11.59 4.15 -2.83
C MET A 246 11.22 3.30 -1.62
N VAL A 247 11.04 3.94 -0.47
CA VAL A 247 10.40 3.34 0.70
C VAL A 247 8.92 3.67 0.63
N LEU A 248 8.10 2.70 0.22
CA LEU A 248 6.65 2.81 0.20
C LEU A 248 6.05 1.81 1.18
N VAL A 249 5.28 2.31 2.13
CA VAL A 249 4.59 1.50 3.15
C VAL A 249 3.07 1.65 3.02
N ASN A 250 2.36 0.54 3.20
CA ASN A 250 0.91 0.52 3.33
C ASN A 250 0.53 0.13 4.76
N VAL A 251 -0.21 1.00 5.45
CA VAL A 251 -0.68 0.78 6.82
C VAL A 251 -2.19 1.00 6.88
N HIS A 252 -2.93 0.05 7.44
CA HIS A 252 -4.38 0.14 7.48
C HIS A 252 -4.84 0.73 8.82
N PRO A 253 -5.58 1.85 8.84
CA PRO A 253 -6.17 2.38 10.07
C PRO A 253 -7.09 1.35 10.76
N ASP A 254 -7.62 0.40 9.98
CA ASP A 254 -8.38 -0.74 10.43
C ASP A 254 -7.64 -1.58 11.48
N TYR A 255 -6.31 -1.69 11.42
CA TYR A 255 -5.53 -2.57 12.28
C TYR A 255 -4.75 -1.83 13.37
N ILE A 256 -4.94 -0.52 13.52
CA ILE A 256 -4.24 0.27 14.56
C ILE A 256 -5.05 0.31 15.85
N ASP A 257 -4.46 -0.14 16.96
CA ASP A 257 -4.94 0.13 18.32
C ASP A 257 -4.32 1.45 18.81
N PHE A 258 -5.04 2.55 18.60
CA PHE A 258 -4.62 3.88 19.03
C PHE A 258 -4.68 4.10 20.55
N GLU A 259 -5.35 3.22 21.29
CA GLU A 259 -5.45 3.32 22.76
C GLU A 259 -4.37 2.48 23.45
N SER A 260 -3.55 1.74 22.69
CA SER A 260 -2.60 0.75 23.21
C SER A 260 -3.27 -0.19 24.22
N SER A 261 -4.54 -0.54 23.97
CA SER A 261 -5.37 -1.30 24.90
C SER A 261 -4.99 -2.78 24.97
N GLY A 262 -4.42 -3.33 23.89
CA GLY A 262 -4.09 -4.74 23.76
C GLY A 262 -5.31 -5.67 23.73
N LYS A 263 -6.52 -5.13 23.56
CA LYS A 263 -7.78 -5.89 23.67
C LYS A 263 -8.15 -6.62 22.39
N SER A 264 -7.71 -6.12 21.24
CA SER A 264 -8.04 -6.69 19.93
C SER A 264 -6.93 -7.61 19.42
N TYR A 265 -7.32 -8.77 18.92
CA TYR A 265 -6.41 -9.74 18.31
C TYR A 265 -6.12 -9.41 16.82
N GLU A 266 -6.86 -8.46 16.25
CA GLU A 266 -6.76 -7.99 14.86
C GLU A 266 -6.04 -6.65 14.73
N GLU A 267 -5.56 -6.09 15.83
CA GLU A 267 -4.88 -4.80 15.85
C GLU A 267 -3.46 -4.94 16.37
N PHE A 268 -2.64 -3.93 16.09
CA PHE A 268 -1.31 -3.72 16.64
C PHE A 268 -1.21 -2.37 17.32
N ASP A 269 -0.28 -2.24 18.27
CA ASP A 269 -0.11 -1.00 19.05
C ASP A 269 0.40 0.14 18.15
N VAL A 270 -0.29 1.28 18.16
CA VAL A 270 0.10 2.48 17.42
C VAL A 270 1.54 2.92 17.70
N LYS A 271 2.10 2.58 18.87
CA LYS A 271 3.49 2.88 19.22
C LYS A 271 4.50 2.32 18.23
N ILE A 272 4.21 1.16 17.61
CA ILE A 272 5.08 0.58 16.58
C ILE A 272 5.19 1.52 15.37
N TYR A 273 4.07 2.12 14.96
CA TYR A 273 4.05 3.06 13.85
C TYR A 273 4.74 4.39 14.20
N ILE A 274 4.49 4.89 15.41
CA ILE A 274 5.14 6.11 15.91
C ILE A 274 6.65 5.93 15.98
N GLU A 275 7.13 4.83 16.56
CA GLU A 275 8.56 4.51 16.68
C GLU A 275 9.22 4.42 15.29
N PHE A 276 8.53 3.85 14.30
CA PHE A 276 9.02 3.82 12.92
C PHE A 276 9.17 5.23 12.34
N LEU A 277 8.14 6.07 12.44
CA LEU A 277 8.19 7.44 11.91
C LEU A 277 9.22 8.32 12.63
N GLU A 278 9.33 8.18 13.95
CA GLU A 278 10.36 8.86 14.75
C GLU A 278 11.77 8.40 14.38
N TYR A 279 11.96 7.11 14.10
CA TYR A 279 13.23 6.58 13.58
C TYR A 279 13.61 7.22 12.25
N VAL A 280 12.67 7.30 11.29
CA VAL A 280 12.92 7.95 9.99
C VAL A 280 13.28 9.41 10.18
N LYS A 281 12.49 10.14 10.98
CA LYS A 281 12.72 11.55 11.26
C LYS A 281 14.10 11.79 11.86
N THR A 282 14.48 11.00 12.87
CA THR A 282 15.72 11.20 13.63
C THR A 282 16.96 10.80 12.85
N ASN A 283 16.92 9.68 12.11
CA ASN A 283 18.12 9.11 11.47
C ASN A 283 18.33 9.58 10.03
N TYR A 284 17.26 10.07 9.39
CA TYR A 284 17.28 10.47 7.97
C TYR A 284 16.78 11.89 7.75
N GLU A 285 16.76 12.75 8.78
CA GLU A 285 16.41 14.16 8.62
C GLU A 285 17.18 14.80 7.46
N GLY A 286 16.46 15.50 6.58
CA GLY A 286 17.02 16.12 5.39
C GLY A 286 17.42 15.16 4.26
N LYS A 287 17.45 13.84 4.48
CA LYS A 287 17.88 12.83 3.51
C LYS A 287 16.73 12.16 2.76
N TYR A 288 15.51 12.13 3.29
CA TYR A 288 14.35 11.58 2.59
C TYR A 288 13.54 12.65 1.88
N TRP A 289 12.91 12.27 0.77
CA TRP A 289 11.83 13.03 0.14
C TRP A 289 10.50 12.46 0.64
N ASN A 290 9.83 13.11 1.60
CA ASN A 290 8.48 12.69 1.99
C ASN A 290 7.50 13.20 0.93
N ALA A 291 7.09 12.27 0.07
CA ALA A 291 6.33 12.55 -1.15
C ALA A 291 4.99 11.83 -1.10
N LEU A 292 3.97 12.45 -1.69
CA LEU A 292 2.71 11.75 -1.96
C LEU A 292 2.91 10.83 -3.19
N PRO A 293 2.12 9.75 -3.33
CA PRO A 293 2.21 8.87 -4.50
C PRO A 293 2.13 9.62 -5.84
N LYS A 294 1.25 10.62 -5.95
CA LYS A 294 1.15 11.47 -7.15
C LYS A 294 2.42 12.24 -7.48
N ASP A 295 3.18 12.65 -6.47
CA ASP A 295 4.42 13.41 -6.66
C ASP A 295 5.50 12.50 -7.21
N VAL A 296 5.61 11.28 -6.66
CA VAL A 296 6.54 10.25 -7.16
C VAL A 296 6.16 9.85 -8.59
N ALA A 297 4.88 9.64 -8.87
CA ALA A 297 4.42 9.32 -10.21
C ALA A 297 4.72 10.44 -11.22
N GLY A 298 4.46 11.70 -10.85
CA GLY A 298 4.76 12.87 -11.68
C GLY A 298 6.26 12.99 -11.96
N PHE A 299 7.10 12.86 -10.93
CA PHE A 299 8.55 12.84 -11.06
C PHE A 299 9.00 11.71 -11.99
N TRP A 300 8.53 10.49 -11.77
CA TRP A 300 8.95 9.34 -12.56
C TRP A 300 8.55 9.47 -14.03
N LYS A 301 7.34 9.97 -14.29
CA LYS A 301 6.88 10.26 -15.65
C LYS A 301 7.76 11.29 -16.35
N SER A 302 8.27 12.29 -15.62
CA SER A 302 9.19 13.29 -16.17
C SER A 302 10.58 12.73 -16.55
N LEU A 303 10.98 11.59 -16.00
CA LEU A 303 12.21 10.90 -16.38
C LEU A 303 12.08 10.06 -17.65
N LEU A 304 10.84 9.80 -18.10
CA LEU A 304 10.54 8.94 -19.25
C LEU A 304 10.20 9.71 -20.53
N LEU A 305 9.94 11.01 -20.41
CA LEU A 305 9.67 11.94 -21.50
C LEU A 305 10.96 12.67 -21.92
#